data_AF-A0A5J4ZEZ3-F1
#
_entry.id   AF-A0A5J4ZEZ3-F1
#
_cell.length_a   1.000
_cell.length_b   1.000
_cell.length_c   1.000
_cell.angle_alpha   90.00
_cell.angle_beta   90.00
_cell.angle_gamma   90.00
#
_symmetry.space_group_name_H-M   'P 1'
#
loop_
_entity.id
_entity.type
_entity.pdbx_description
1 polymer ?
#
loop_
_entity_poly.entity_id
_entity_poly.type
_entity_poly.pdbx_seq_one_letter_code
_entity_poly.pdbx_strand_id
1 'polypeptide(L)'
;MKKGSVGFKAENLTAPDIPSTWKAMEALYDSGKARAIGVSNFSKKKLGDLLDVARVRPAVNQVECHPSWQQAKLHEFCKSKGVHLSGYSPLGSPGTTWLKSDVLKHPTLNMVAEKLGKTPAQARLLRGSSFVHERFGGYKTLEELWDDNILYSGEDLSSGSSLDYGSYIFKMQEDCNLVLYEDNNAVWASGTNGGARNCYCSMQYDGNLVIYESENKSPIWASGTDQGTGNYVLVLQKDRNVVIYGSALWATNTHIVVDAKNISTFISVI
;
A
#
# COMPACT_ATOMS: atom_id res chain seq x y z
N MET A 1 9.22 -5.31 35.83
CA MET A 1 10.44 -5.02 36.64
C MET A 1 10.19 -5.48 38.05
N LYS A 2 11.20 -6.05 38.72
CA LYS A 2 11.12 -6.38 40.15
C LYS A 2 10.93 -5.08 40.94
N LYS A 3 10.16 -5.16 42.02
CA LYS A 3 9.84 -3.99 42.86
C LYS A 3 11.13 -3.43 43.45
N GLY A 4 11.39 -2.13 43.26
CA GLY A 4 12.59 -1.44 43.77
C GLY A 4 13.81 -1.45 42.85
N SER A 5 13.73 -2.04 41.66
CA SER A 5 14.84 -2.05 40.69
C SER A 5 15.01 -0.70 39.97
N VAL A 6 16.25 -0.29 39.73
CA VAL A 6 16.61 0.85 38.88
C VAL A 6 17.32 0.35 37.62
N GLY A 7 16.80 0.73 36.44
CA GLY A 7 17.40 0.43 35.14
C GLY A 7 17.02 -0.93 34.52
N PHE A 8 17.23 -1.04 33.21
CA PHE A 8 16.82 -2.18 32.36
C PHE A 8 17.86 -3.31 32.28
N LYS A 9 18.38 -3.77 33.43
CA LYS A 9 19.21 -4.98 33.46
C LYS A 9 18.36 -6.25 33.47
N ALA A 10 18.81 -7.31 32.81
CA ALA A 10 18.06 -8.57 32.71
C ALA A 10 17.66 -9.13 34.09
N GLU A 11 18.55 -9.03 35.07
CA GLU A 11 18.33 -9.43 36.48
C GLU A 11 17.20 -8.68 37.19
N ASN A 12 16.83 -7.49 36.70
CA ASN A 12 15.77 -6.63 37.23
C ASN A 12 14.41 -6.90 36.57
N LEU A 13 14.35 -7.75 35.55
CA LEU A 13 13.13 -8.07 34.83
C LEU A 13 12.50 -9.36 35.39
N THR A 14 11.19 -9.33 35.58
CA THR A 14 10.39 -10.52 35.90
C THR A 14 10.10 -11.26 34.60
N ALA A 15 10.24 -12.58 34.61
CA ALA A 15 9.84 -13.39 33.46
C ALA A 15 8.34 -13.18 33.19
N PRO A 16 7.95 -12.84 31.95
CA PRO A 16 6.54 -12.63 31.63
C PRO A 16 5.79 -13.97 31.58
N ASP A 17 4.66 -14.04 32.29
CA ASP A 17 3.71 -15.16 32.18
C ASP A 17 2.64 -14.81 31.13
N ILE A 18 3.02 -15.05 29.87
CA ILE A 18 2.17 -14.76 28.72
C ILE A 18 0.89 -15.62 28.71
N PRO A 19 0.92 -16.94 28.97
CA PRO A 19 -0.29 -17.76 29.02
C PRO A 19 -1.33 -17.27 30.04
N SER A 20 -0.92 -16.95 31.27
CA SER A 20 -1.84 -16.44 32.29
C SER A 20 -2.42 -15.09 31.90
N THR A 21 -1.61 -14.21 31.32
CA THR A 21 -2.06 -12.91 30.81
C THR A 21 -3.07 -13.08 29.68
N TRP A 22 -2.80 -14.00 28.74
CA TRP A 22 -3.72 -14.27 27.63
C TRP A 22 -5.05 -14.84 28.11
N LYS A 23 -5.04 -15.73 29.10
CA LYS A 23 -6.27 -16.24 29.73
C LYS A 23 -7.13 -15.13 30.34
N ALA A 24 -6.50 -14.10 30.91
CA ALA A 24 -7.23 -12.92 31.38
C ALA A 24 -7.81 -12.09 30.22
N MET A 25 -7.07 -11.94 29.11
CA MET A 25 -7.57 -11.29 27.89
C MET A 25 -8.76 -12.03 27.29
N GLU A 26 -8.71 -13.36 27.26
CA GLU A 26 -9.81 -14.21 26.85
C GLU A 26 -11.07 -14.02 27.70
N ALA A 27 -10.94 -13.85 29.02
CA ALA A 27 -12.08 -13.52 29.88
C ALA A 27 -12.66 -12.13 29.59
N LEU A 28 -11.83 -11.15 29.18
CA LEU A 28 -12.32 -9.84 28.72
C LEU A 28 -13.08 -9.96 27.39
N TYR A 29 -12.65 -10.85 26.50
CA TYR A 29 -13.36 -11.17 25.27
C TYR A 29 -14.70 -11.85 25.54
N ASP A 30 -14.72 -12.91 26.34
CA ASP A 30 -15.94 -13.67 26.67
C ASP A 30 -16.97 -12.81 27.42
N SER A 31 -16.53 -11.86 28.25
CA SER A 31 -17.42 -10.93 28.95
C SER A 31 -17.94 -9.79 28.06
N GLY A 32 -17.54 -9.72 26.79
CA GLY A 32 -17.92 -8.67 25.85
C GLY A 32 -17.28 -7.31 26.12
N LYS A 33 -16.37 -7.21 27.11
CA LYS A 33 -15.64 -5.98 27.43
C LYS A 33 -14.63 -5.60 26.37
N ALA A 34 -14.13 -6.59 25.62
CA ALA A 34 -13.31 -6.40 24.44
C ALA A 34 -13.93 -7.17 23.27
N ARG A 35 -14.16 -6.49 22.15
CA ARG A 35 -14.67 -7.13 20.91
C ARG A 35 -13.61 -7.97 20.19
N ALA A 36 -12.34 -7.66 20.44
CA ALA A 36 -11.19 -8.38 19.93
C ALA A 36 -10.04 -8.24 20.92
N ILE A 37 -9.13 -9.21 20.91
CA ILE A 37 -7.92 -9.23 21.72
C ILE A 37 -6.70 -9.54 20.85
N GLY A 38 -5.57 -8.93 21.17
CA GLY A 38 -4.35 -9.03 20.36
C GLY A 38 -3.09 -8.82 21.20
N VAL A 39 -1.95 -8.94 20.53
CA VAL A 39 -0.62 -8.77 21.12
C VAL A 39 0.13 -7.63 20.44
N SER A 40 1.20 -7.16 21.08
CA SER A 40 2.14 -6.19 20.50
C SER A 40 3.58 -6.66 20.71
N ASN A 41 4.46 -6.43 19.73
CA ASN A 41 5.87 -6.80 19.77
C ASN A 41 6.16 -8.30 19.89
N PHE A 42 5.26 -9.15 19.36
CA PHE A 42 5.49 -10.59 19.34
C PHE A 42 6.28 -10.99 18.09
N SER A 43 7.43 -11.65 18.31
CA SER A 43 8.16 -12.34 17.23
C SER A 43 7.39 -13.57 16.76
N LYS A 44 7.80 -14.15 15.62
CA LYS A 44 7.21 -15.40 15.11
C LYS A 44 7.18 -16.51 16.16
N LYS A 45 8.29 -16.67 16.89
CA LYS A 45 8.39 -17.67 17.95
C LYS A 45 7.39 -17.40 19.07
N LYS A 46 7.37 -16.18 19.62
CA LYS A 46 6.45 -15.82 20.70
C LYS A 46 4.98 -15.96 20.29
N LEU A 47 4.66 -15.55 19.07
CA LEU A 47 3.31 -15.68 18.53
C LEU A 47 2.94 -17.15 18.31
N GLY A 48 3.85 -17.98 17.79
CA GLY A 48 3.65 -19.42 17.68
C GLY A 48 3.41 -20.07 19.04
N ASP A 49 4.28 -19.83 20.01
CA ASP A 49 4.17 -20.37 21.37
C ASP A 49 2.83 -19.96 22.03
N LEU A 50 2.32 -18.75 21.74
CA LEU A 50 1.00 -18.30 22.22
C LEU A 50 -0.15 -19.01 21.49
N LEU A 51 -0.07 -19.15 20.16
CA LEU A 51 -1.09 -19.81 19.35
C LEU A 51 -1.31 -21.27 19.76
N ASP A 52 -0.26 -21.94 20.26
CA ASP A 52 -0.35 -23.33 20.73
C ASP A 52 -1.18 -23.48 22.02
N VAL A 53 -1.34 -22.41 22.81
CA VAL A 53 -2.06 -22.43 24.09
C VAL A 53 -3.34 -21.58 24.11
N ALA A 54 -3.52 -20.70 23.12
CA ALA A 54 -4.64 -19.78 23.05
C ALA A 54 -5.93 -20.47 22.60
N ARG A 55 -7.02 -20.31 23.36
CA ARG A 55 -8.37 -20.70 22.93
C ARG A 55 -8.93 -19.66 21.97
N VAL A 56 -8.80 -18.37 22.30
CA VAL A 56 -9.14 -17.26 21.40
C VAL A 56 -7.86 -16.82 20.72
N ARG A 57 -7.77 -17.05 19.41
CA ARG A 57 -6.63 -16.63 18.59
C ARG A 57 -6.45 -15.11 18.69
N PRO A 58 -5.22 -14.59 18.84
CA PRO A 58 -4.96 -13.16 18.71
C PRO A 58 -5.47 -12.63 17.37
N ALA A 59 -6.31 -11.59 17.40
CA ALA A 59 -6.82 -10.96 16.18
C ALA A 59 -5.72 -10.13 15.49
N VAL A 60 -4.85 -9.50 16.29
CA VAL A 60 -3.81 -8.57 15.82
C VAL A 60 -2.47 -8.85 16.53
N ASN A 61 -1.37 -8.70 15.80
CA ASN A 61 -0.02 -8.49 16.33
C ASN A 61 0.51 -7.13 15.85
N GLN A 62 0.62 -6.16 16.76
CA GLN A 62 1.11 -4.82 16.43
C GLN A 62 2.64 -4.76 16.58
N VAL A 63 3.40 -4.37 15.55
CA VAL A 63 4.88 -4.35 15.58
C VAL A 63 5.45 -3.14 14.85
N GLU A 64 6.70 -2.78 15.14
CA GLU A 64 7.41 -1.78 14.35
C GLU A 64 7.52 -2.23 12.89
N CYS A 65 7.04 -1.40 11.97
CA CYS A 65 7.04 -1.71 10.54
C CYS A 65 7.14 -0.45 9.67
N HIS A 66 8.24 -0.30 8.92
CA HIS A 66 8.55 0.85 8.05
C HIS A 66 9.43 0.41 6.85
N PRO A 67 9.80 1.24 5.84
CA PRO A 67 10.48 0.78 4.63
C PRO A 67 11.80 0.07 4.91
N SER A 68 12.54 0.57 5.90
CA SER A 68 13.80 -0.01 6.34
C SER A 68 13.62 -1.24 7.25
N TRP A 69 12.39 -1.52 7.71
CA TRP A 69 12.07 -2.62 8.61
C TRP A 69 10.68 -3.19 8.32
N GLN A 70 10.57 -3.98 7.25
CA GLN A 70 9.28 -4.38 6.66
C GLN A 70 8.65 -5.63 7.29
N GLN A 71 9.36 -6.32 8.19
CA GLN A 71 8.85 -7.50 8.91
C GLN A 71 8.39 -8.66 8.00
N ALA A 72 8.92 -8.81 6.78
CA ALA A 72 8.42 -9.76 5.76
C ALA A 72 8.15 -11.18 6.29
N LYS A 73 9.12 -11.79 6.96
CA LYS A 73 8.97 -13.14 7.54
C LYS A 73 7.83 -13.21 8.57
N LEU A 74 7.70 -12.19 9.42
CA LEU A 74 6.66 -12.13 10.44
C LEU A 74 5.28 -11.88 9.81
N HIS A 75 5.22 -11.07 8.76
CA HIS A 75 4.02 -10.82 7.97
C HIS A 75 3.47 -12.12 7.35
N GLU A 76 4.31 -12.89 6.66
CA GLU A 76 3.94 -14.21 6.12
C GLU A 76 3.43 -15.16 7.20
N PHE A 77 4.12 -15.20 8.35
CA PHE A 77 3.71 -16.04 9.46
C PHE A 77 2.34 -15.62 10.02
N CYS A 78 2.12 -14.32 10.26
CA CYS A 78 0.83 -13.80 10.73
C CYS A 78 -0.29 -14.12 9.73
N LYS A 79 -0.05 -13.92 8.42
CA LYS A 79 -0.99 -14.28 7.34
C LYS A 79 -1.33 -15.77 7.37
N SER A 80 -0.33 -16.65 7.47
CA SER A 80 -0.53 -18.11 7.52
C SER A 80 -1.34 -18.59 8.73
N LYS A 81 -1.34 -17.80 9.82
CA LYS A 81 -2.07 -18.10 11.05
C LYS A 81 -3.39 -17.33 11.16
N GLY A 82 -3.72 -16.49 10.17
CA GLY A 82 -4.88 -15.59 10.17
C GLY A 82 -4.86 -14.55 11.30
N VAL A 83 -3.67 -14.09 11.69
CA VAL A 83 -3.46 -12.96 12.61
C VAL A 83 -3.17 -11.72 11.77
N HIS A 84 -3.85 -10.60 12.04
CA HIS A 84 -3.57 -9.34 11.34
C HIS A 84 -2.28 -8.70 11.87
N LEU A 85 -1.37 -8.29 10.99
CA LEU A 85 -0.17 -7.57 11.40
C LEU A 85 -0.41 -6.06 11.27
N SER A 86 -0.30 -5.33 12.37
CA SER A 86 -0.49 -3.87 12.41
C SER A 86 0.85 -3.17 12.64
N GLY A 87 1.23 -2.24 11.75
CA GLY A 87 2.50 -1.54 11.84
C GLY A 87 2.43 -0.29 12.73
N TYR A 88 3.26 -0.18 13.76
CA TYR A 88 3.53 1.09 14.44
C TYR A 88 4.87 1.69 13.96
N SER A 89 5.09 2.98 14.25
CA SER A 89 6.25 3.75 13.75
C SER A 89 6.46 3.65 12.23
N PRO A 90 5.42 3.91 11.41
CA PRO A 90 5.53 3.77 9.96
C PRO A 90 6.55 4.73 9.32
N LEU A 91 6.94 5.79 10.06
CA LEU A 91 7.96 6.78 9.69
C LEU A 91 9.33 6.50 10.32
N GLY A 92 9.51 5.32 10.93
CA GLY A 92 10.62 5.06 11.85
C GLY A 92 10.50 5.91 13.12
N SER A 93 11.64 6.31 13.68
CA SER A 93 11.70 7.16 14.88
C SER A 93 12.40 8.49 14.58
N PRO A 94 11.70 9.46 13.96
CA PRO A 94 12.23 10.79 13.71
C PRO A 94 12.51 11.49 15.06
N GLY A 95 13.78 11.48 15.47
CA GLY A 95 14.24 11.99 16.77
C GLY A 95 15.22 11.06 17.51
N THR A 96 15.32 9.79 17.11
CA THR A 96 16.29 8.85 17.71
C THR A 96 17.67 9.05 17.07
N THR A 97 18.57 9.72 17.78
CA THR A 97 19.95 10.01 17.34
C THR A 97 20.87 8.78 17.27
N TRP A 98 20.47 7.66 17.90
CA TRP A 98 21.28 6.44 18.01
C TRP A 98 21.06 5.44 16.87
N LEU A 99 19.96 5.56 16.13
CA LEU A 99 19.66 4.72 14.97
C LEU A 99 19.64 5.61 13.72
N LYS A 100 20.70 5.57 12.90
CA LYS A 100 20.84 6.36 11.67
C LYS A 100 19.94 5.83 10.53
N SER A 101 18.64 5.73 10.77
CA SER A 101 17.65 5.41 9.74
C SER A 101 16.62 6.51 9.71
N ASP A 102 16.96 7.62 9.05
CA ASP A 102 16.00 8.66 8.73
C ASP A 102 15.19 8.19 7.52
N VAL A 103 14.16 7.38 7.81
CA VAL A 103 13.25 6.79 6.82
C VAL A 103 12.68 7.87 5.90
N LEU A 104 12.46 9.08 6.43
CA LEU A 104 11.92 10.22 5.70
C LEU A 104 12.91 10.83 4.69
N LYS A 105 14.21 10.56 4.84
CA LYS A 105 15.25 11.01 3.89
C LYS A 105 15.59 9.96 2.83
N HIS A 106 14.91 8.81 2.81
CA HIS A 106 15.20 7.78 1.83
C HIS A 106 14.92 8.32 0.41
N PRO A 107 15.87 8.28 -0.53
CA PRO A 107 15.73 8.89 -1.86
C PRO A 107 14.47 8.41 -2.60
N THR A 108 14.15 7.13 -2.48
CA THR A 108 12.94 6.53 -3.05
C THR A 108 11.65 7.10 -2.44
N LEU A 109 11.64 7.45 -1.15
CA LEU A 109 10.47 8.02 -0.48
C LEU A 109 10.24 9.47 -0.90
N ASN A 110 11.31 10.25 -1.05
CA ASN A 110 11.26 11.62 -1.55
C ASN A 110 10.78 11.66 -3.01
N MET A 111 11.31 10.79 -3.86
CA MET A 111 10.86 10.66 -5.24
C MET A 111 9.36 10.34 -5.34
N VAL A 112 8.85 9.44 -4.49
CA VAL A 112 7.41 9.12 -4.46
C VAL A 112 6.58 10.28 -3.91
N ALA A 113 7.10 11.01 -2.93
CA ALA A 113 6.43 12.18 -2.34
C ALA A 113 6.28 13.33 -3.33
N GLU A 114 7.37 13.66 -4.01
CA GLU A 114 7.39 14.65 -5.09
C GLU A 114 6.43 14.25 -6.21
N LYS A 115 6.44 12.97 -6.63
CA LYS A 115 5.53 12.43 -7.65
C LYS A 115 4.05 12.50 -7.25
N LEU A 116 3.72 12.40 -5.96
CA LEU A 116 2.34 12.43 -5.46
C LEU A 116 1.86 13.83 -5.04
N GLY A 117 2.71 14.87 -5.11
CA GLY A 117 2.41 16.19 -4.55
C GLY A 117 2.14 16.13 -3.04
N LYS A 118 2.79 15.19 -2.35
CA LYS A 118 2.63 14.89 -0.92
C LYS A 118 3.97 15.00 -0.21
N THR A 119 3.94 15.08 1.12
CA THR A 119 5.17 14.98 1.91
C THR A 119 5.69 13.55 1.95
N PRO A 120 6.99 13.30 2.20
CA PRO A 120 7.53 11.94 2.39
C PRO A 120 6.78 11.13 3.45
N ALA A 121 6.29 11.79 4.50
CA ALA A 121 5.44 11.18 5.50
C ALA A 121 4.09 10.69 4.93
N GLN A 122 3.46 11.48 4.07
CA GLN A 122 2.21 11.13 3.39
C GLN A 122 2.42 10.05 2.32
N ALA A 123 3.50 10.14 1.54
CA ALA A 123 3.90 9.12 0.57
C ALA A 123 4.17 7.76 1.21
N ARG A 124 4.67 7.74 2.45
CA ARG A 124 4.88 6.51 3.21
C ARG A 124 3.57 5.91 3.75
N LEU A 125 2.66 6.74 4.28
CA LEU A 125 1.35 6.29 4.74
C LEU A 125 0.52 5.64 3.62
N LEU A 126 0.73 6.08 2.38
CA LEU A 126 0.14 5.49 1.18
C LEU A 126 0.78 4.16 0.76
N ARG A 127 1.97 3.79 1.25
CA ARG A 127 2.71 2.56 0.89
C ARG A 127 2.94 1.64 2.09
N GLY A 128 1.90 1.37 2.88
CA GLY A 128 1.93 0.46 4.03
C GLY A 128 0.96 -0.71 3.82
N SER A 129 1.46 -1.94 3.97
CA SER A 129 0.81 -3.21 3.57
C SER A 129 -0.44 -3.61 4.37
N SER A 130 -0.87 -2.85 5.38
CA SER A 130 -1.99 -3.22 6.26
C SER A 130 -2.36 -2.07 7.19
N PHE A 131 -3.50 -1.42 6.95
CA PHE A 131 -4.22 -0.60 7.93
C PHE A 131 -5.70 -0.68 7.62
N VAL A 132 -6.54 -1.21 8.52
CA VAL A 132 -8.00 -1.22 8.32
C VAL A 132 -8.63 -0.28 9.35
N HIS A 133 -9.38 0.72 8.88
CA HIS A 133 -10.19 1.61 9.71
C HIS A 133 -11.65 1.55 9.26
N GLU A 134 -12.55 1.15 10.16
CA GLU A 134 -13.96 0.82 9.86
C GLU A 134 -14.80 1.98 9.29
N ARG A 135 -14.34 3.25 9.41
CA ARG A 135 -15.08 4.43 8.91
C ARG A 135 -14.73 4.87 7.48
N PHE A 136 -13.63 4.39 6.88
CA PHE A 136 -13.12 4.92 5.59
C PHE A 136 -13.12 3.90 4.43
N GLY A 137 -13.75 2.73 4.61
CA GLY A 137 -13.70 1.63 3.62
C GLY A 137 -12.37 0.89 3.64
N GLY A 138 -12.32 -0.28 2.98
CA GLY A 138 -11.13 -1.14 2.95
C GLY A 138 -9.93 -0.43 2.33
N TYR A 139 -8.81 -0.39 3.04
CA TYR A 139 -7.55 0.09 2.47
C TYR A 139 -6.94 -1.01 1.60
N LYS A 140 -6.42 -0.56 0.47
CA LYS A 140 -5.74 -1.39 -0.51
C LYS A 140 -4.49 -2.04 0.08
N THR A 141 -4.16 -3.26 -0.34
CA THR A 141 -2.91 -3.95 0.06
C THR A 141 -1.69 -3.31 -0.61
N LEU A 142 -0.47 -3.64 -0.16
CA LEU A 142 0.76 -3.15 -0.80
C LEU A 142 0.89 -3.64 -2.24
N GLU A 143 0.37 -4.85 -2.52
CA GLU A 143 0.29 -5.42 -3.86
C GLU A 143 -0.65 -4.61 -4.76
N GLU A 144 -1.80 -4.13 -4.27
CA GLU A 144 -2.77 -3.28 -5.01
C GLU A 144 -2.30 -1.83 -5.28
N LEU A 145 -1.04 -1.52 -4.94
CA LEU A 145 -0.36 -0.24 -5.18
C LEU A 145 0.90 -0.39 -6.06
N TRP A 146 1.23 -1.62 -6.43
CA TRP A 146 2.33 -2.03 -7.31
C TRP A 146 1.83 -2.78 -8.54
N ASP A 147 0.52 -2.72 -8.81
CA ASP A 147 0.00 -3.33 -10.02
C ASP A 147 0.73 -2.70 -11.21
N ASP A 148 1.07 -3.54 -12.20
CA ASP A 148 1.52 -3.10 -13.51
C ASP A 148 0.42 -2.26 -14.21
N ASN A 149 -0.56 -1.71 -13.49
CA ASN A 149 -1.74 -1.02 -13.99
C ASN A 149 -1.53 0.49 -14.24
N ILE A 150 -0.30 0.99 -14.09
CA ILE A 150 0.03 2.43 -14.19
C ILE A 150 1.07 2.69 -15.28
N LEU A 151 0.83 3.73 -16.09
CA LEU A 151 1.82 4.29 -17.00
C LEU A 151 2.02 5.79 -16.68
N TYR A 152 3.24 6.19 -16.35
CA TYR A 152 3.55 7.59 -16.02
C TYR A 152 3.89 8.41 -17.27
N SER A 153 3.76 9.73 -17.17
CA SER A 153 4.21 10.64 -18.23
C SER A 153 5.70 10.45 -18.53
N GLY A 154 6.02 10.31 -19.82
CA GLY A 154 7.34 9.96 -20.32
C GLY A 154 7.63 8.45 -20.39
N GLU A 155 6.70 7.59 -19.96
CA GLU A 155 6.83 6.14 -20.08
C GLU A 155 6.03 5.60 -21.27
N ASP A 156 6.53 4.47 -21.79
CA ASP A 156 6.01 3.80 -22.95
C ASP A 156 5.56 2.38 -22.61
N LEU A 157 4.35 2.03 -23.01
CA LEU A 157 3.87 0.67 -23.08
C LEU A 157 4.29 0.06 -24.43
N SER A 158 5.31 -0.79 -24.41
CA SER A 158 5.88 -1.41 -25.59
C SER A 158 4.94 -2.45 -26.22
N SER A 159 5.15 -2.74 -27.51
CA SER A 159 4.47 -3.84 -28.23
C SER A 159 4.54 -5.15 -27.43
N GLY A 160 3.39 -5.76 -27.18
CA GLY A 160 3.23 -7.00 -26.42
C GLY A 160 3.09 -6.82 -24.91
N SER A 161 3.41 -5.64 -24.37
CA SER A 161 3.26 -5.31 -22.95
C SER A 161 1.84 -4.85 -22.60
N SER A 162 1.47 -5.01 -21.33
CA SER A 162 0.16 -4.62 -20.81
C SER A 162 0.25 -3.94 -19.47
N LEU A 163 -0.81 -3.18 -19.17
CA LEU A 163 -1.14 -2.78 -17.83
C LEU A 163 -2.19 -3.74 -17.26
N ASP A 164 -1.92 -4.33 -16.09
CA ASP A 164 -2.74 -5.44 -15.57
C ASP A 164 -3.36 -5.12 -14.21
N TYR A 165 -4.67 -5.38 -14.04
CA TYR A 165 -5.37 -5.27 -12.76
C TYR A 165 -6.45 -6.34 -12.62
N GLY A 166 -6.21 -7.36 -11.81
CA GLY A 166 -7.17 -8.46 -11.63
C GLY A 166 -7.41 -9.22 -12.94
N SER A 167 -8.67 -9.26 -13.42
CA SER A 167 -9.06 -9.85 -14.71
C SER A 167 -8.95 -8.86 -15.89
N TYR A 168 -8.56 -7.61 -15.63
CA TYR A 168 -8.46 -6.57 -16.64
C TYR A 168 -7.03 -6.45 -17.16
N ILE A 169 -6.89 -6.34 -18.47
CA ILE A 169 -5.60 -6.21 -19.15
C ILE A 169 -5.73 -5.10 -20.19
N PHE A 170 -4.95 -4.03 -20.06
CA PHE A 170 -4.86 -2.96 -21.05
C PHE A 170 -3.55 -3.09 -21.84
N LYS A 171 -3.62 -3.67 -23.05
CA LYS A 171 -2.47 -4.20 -23.78
C LYS A 171 -2.21 -3.46 -25.08
N MET A 172 -0.94 -3.12 -25.31
CA MET A 172 -0.44 -2.74 -26.62
C MET A 172 -0.13 -4.02 -27.40
N GLN A 173 -0.98 -4.37 -28.37
CA GLN A 173 -0.83 -5.58 -29.17
C GLN A 173 0.25 -5.43 -30.25
N GLU A 174 0.78 -6.57 -30.74
CA GLU A 174 1.82 -6.60 -31.78
C GLU A 174 1.33 -6.10 -33.15
N ASP A 175 0.02 -6.11 -33.39
CA ASP A 175 -0.63 -5.58 -34.59
C ASP A 175 -0.91 -4.06 -34.53
N CYS A 176 -0.32 -3.39 -33.53
CA CYS A 176 -0.48 -1.96 -33.26
C CYS A 176 -1.85 -1.53 -32.71
N ASN A 177 -2.66 -2.46 -32.20
CA ASN A 177 -3.92 -2.13 -31.54
C ASN A 177 -3.74 -2.01 -30.02
N LEU A 178 -4.30 -0.97 -29.40
CA LEU A 178 -4.33 -0.81 -27.95
C LEU A 178 -5.71 -1.26 -27.44
N VAL A 179 -5.75 -2.29 -26.61
CA VAL A 179 -7.00 -3.00 -26.29
C VAL A 179 -7.14 -3.19 -24.78
N LEU A 180 -8.35 -2.93 -24.27
CA LEU A 180 -8.76 -3.31 -22.92
C LEU A 180 -9.51 -4.63 -22.98
N TYR A 181 -9.08 -5.58 -22.15
CA TYR A 181 -9.67 -6.90 -21.97
C TYR A 181 -10.30 -7.06 -20.59
N GLU A 182 -11.33 -7.90 -20.51
CA GLU A 182 -11.90 -8.49 -19.29
C GLU A 182 -12.04 -9.99 -19.52
N ASP A 183 -11.31 -10.81 -18.76
CA ASP A 183 -11.30 -12.28 -18.91
C ASP A 183 -11.03 -12.74 -20.36
N ASN A 184 -10.06 -12.10 -21.02
CA ASN A 184 -9.70 -12.28 -22.44
C ASN A 184 -10.73 -11.83 -23.47
N ASN A 185 -11.85 -11.23 -23.06
CA ASN A 185 -12.81 -10.62 -23.97
C ASN A 185 -12.43 -9.15 -24.20
N ALA A 186 -12.27 -8.74 -25.45
CA ALA A 186 -11.99 -7.34 -25.78
C ALA A 186 -13.25 -6.49 -25.48
N VAL A 187 -13.11 -5.52 -24.60
CA VAL A 187 -14.21 -4.61 -24.20
C VAL A 187 -14.07 -3.21 -24.79
N TRP A 188 -12.85 -2.81 -25.15
CA TRP A 188 -12.56 -1.57 -25.88
C TRP A 188 -11.28 -1.74 -26.71
N ALA A 189 -11.19 -1.08 -27.88
CA ALA A 189 -10.00 -1.07 -28.71
C ALA A 189 -9.82 0.29 -29.41
N SER A 190 -8.56 0.68 -29.65
CA SER A 190 -8.23 1.89 -30.43
C SER A 190 -8.57 1.77 -31.92
N GLY A 191 -8.68 0.54 -32.45
CA GLY A 191 -9.00 0.27 -33.85
C GLY A 191 -7.84 0.59 -34.80
N THR A 192 -6.61 0.51 -34.29
CA THR A 192 -5.38 0.86 -35.03
C THR A 192 -4.68 -0.37 -35.63
N ASN A 193 -5.36 -1.51 -35.66
CA ASN A 193 -4.85 -2.76 -36.22
C ASN A 193 -4.66 -2.69 -37.75
N GLY A 194 -3.54 -3.21 -38.26
CA GLY A 194 -3.40 -3.60 -39.67
C GLY A 194 -2.63 -2.67 -40.61
N GLY A 195 -1.90 -1.66 -40.10
CA GLY A 195 -1.12 -0.73 -40.95
C GLY A 195 0.38 -0.66 -40.65
N ALA A 196 0.80 -0.94 -39.41
CA ALA A 196 2.17 -0.77 -38.92
C ALA A 196 2.62 -1.99 -38.09
N ARG A 197 3.90 -2.04 -37.70
CA ARG A 197 4.46 -3.07 -36.81
C ARG A 197 5.31 -2.43 -35.72
N ASN A 198 5.48 -3.14 -34.61
CA ASN A 198 6.28 -2.70 -33.47
C ASN A 198 5.82 -1.36 -32.87
N CYS A 199 4.51 -1.13 -32.71
CA CYS A 199 4.05 0.13 -32.13
C CYS A 199 4.20 0.16 -30.61
N TYR A 200 4.26 1.37 -30.05
CA TYR A 200 4.23 1.60 -28.61
C TYR A 200 3.21 2.68 -28.27
N CYS A 201 2.66 2.61 -27.06
CA CYS A 201 1.75 3.61 -26.52
C CYS A 201 2.50 4.45 -25.47
N SER A 202 2.52 5.77 -25.64
CA SER A 202 3.26 6.69 -24.80
C SER A 202 2.31 7.61 -24.05
N MET A 203 2.46 7.69 -22.73
CA MET A 203 1.82 8.73 -21.94
C MET A 203 2.73 9.96 -21.99
N GLN A 204 2.31 11.03 -22.65
CA GLN A 204 3.16 12.20 -22.85
C GLN A 204 3.11 13.18 -21.67
N TYR A 205 4.15 14.01 -21.57
CA TYR A 205 4.22 15.09 -20.59
C TYR A 205 3.19 16.21 -20.83
N ASP A 206 2.50 16.25 -21.96
CA ASP A 206 1.47 17.25 -22.25
C ASP A 206 0.05 16.79 -21.87
N GLY A 207 -0.10 15.56 -21.37
CA GLY A 207 -1.39 14.96 -20.97
C GLY A 207 -2.04 14.09 -22.04
N ASN A 208 -1.38 13.89 -23.18
CA ASN A 208 -1.89 13.07 -24.27
C ASN A 208 -1.37 11.63 -24.19
N LEU A 209 -2.26 10.65 -24.41
CA LEU A 209 -1.88 9.25 -24.61
C LEU A 209 -1.83 8.98 -26.12
N VAL A 210 -0.68 8.57 -26.64
CA VAL A 210 -0.45 8.50 -28.09
C VAL A 210 0.19 7.18 -28.49
N ILE A 211 -0.33 6.57 -29.55
CA ILE A 211 0.25 5.37 -30.16
C ILE A 211 1.18 5.82 -31.29
N TYR A 212 2.41 5.33 -31.26
CA TYR A 212 3.44 5.62 -32.25
C TYR A 212 3.86 4.37 -33.00
N GLU A 213 4.17 4.56 -34.28
CA GLU A 213 4.97 3.60 -35.06
C GLU A 213 6.45 3.75 -34.69
N SER A 214 7.15 2.64 -34.40
CA SER A 214 8.51 2.73 -33.84
C SER A 214 9.60 3.16 -34.81
N GLU A 215 9.46 2.93 -36.12
CA GLU A 215 10.55 3.16 -37.08
C GLU A 215 10.71 4.65 -37.38
N ASN A 216 9.61 5.37 -37.60
CA ASN A 216 9.60 6.79 -37.93
C ASN A 216 9.02 7.69 -36.84
N LYS A 217 8.56 7.11 -35.71
CA LYS A 217 7.91 7.83 -34.61
C LYS A 217 6.68 8.63 -35.06
N SER A 218 5.99 8.15 -36.10
CA SER A 218 4.76 8.76 -36.57
C SER A 218 3.61 8.44 -35.62
N PRO A 219 2.81 9.43 -35.20
CA PRO A 219 1.62 9.17 -34.41
C PRO A 219 0.58 8.47 -35.29
N ILE A 220 -0.04 7.41 -34.75
CA ILE A 220 -1.11 6.64 -35.40
C ILE A 220 -2.46 6.99 -34.77
N TRP A 221 -2.47 7.26 -33.46
CA TRP A 221 -3.68 7.59 -32.70
C TRP A 221 -3.32 8.43 -31.48
N ALA A 222 -4.21 9.30 -31.05
CA ALA A 222 -4.06 10.10 -29.83
C ALA A 222 -5.40 10.23 -29.10
N SER A 223 -5.36 10.32 -27.76
CA SER A 223 -6.54 10.53 -26.93
C SER A 223 -7.14 11.93 -27.06
N GLY A 224 -6.36 12.92 -27.52
CA GLY A 224 -6.80 14.32 -27.65
C GLY A 224 -7.02 14.99 -26.31
N THR A 225 -6.21 14.62 -25.31
CA THR A 225 -6.32 15.06 -23.91
C THR A 225 -5.19 16.01 -23.51
N ASP A 226 -4.56 16.66 -24.49
CA ASP A 226 -3.51 17.63 -24.23
C ASP A 226 -4.03 18.78 -23.36
N GLN A 227 -3.31 19.07 -22.28
CA GLN A 227 -3.61 20.13 -21.32
C GLN A 227 -2.36 20.96 -20.99
N GLY A 228 -1.29 20.77 -21.75
CA GLY A 228 0.00 21.43 -21.58
C GLY A 228 0.96 20.65 -20.68
N THR A 229 2.22 21.07 -20.66
CA THR A 229 3.29 20.34 -19.98
C THR A 229 3.03 20.20 -18.47
N GLY A 230 3.08 18.96 -17.97
CA GLY A 230 2.78 18.63 -16.58
C GLY A 230 3.08 17.16 -16.27
N ASN A 231 2.69 16.74 -15.07
CA ASN A 231 2.79 15.36 -14.64
C ASN A 231 1.42 14.71 -14.78
N TYR A 232 1.35 13.74 -15.68
CA TYR A 232 0.16 12.95 -15.95
C TYR A 232 0.40 11.47 -15.66
N VAL A 233 -0.68 10.75 -15.36
CA VAL A 233 -0.63 9.32 -15.09
C VAL A 233 -1.86 8.63 -15.66
N LEU A 234 -1.64 7.57 -16.42
CA LEU A 234 -2.69 6.66 -16.89
C LEU A 234 -2.83 5.51 -15.88
N VAL A 235 -4.06 5.21 -15.46
CA VAL A 235 -4.33 4.15 -14.47
C VAL A 235 -5.45 3.25 -14.95
N LEU A 236 -5.22 1.93 -15.00
CA LEU A 236 -6.25 0.90 -15.11
C LEU A 236 -6.82 0.59 -13.72
N GLN A 237 -8.12 0.83 -13.54
CA GLN A 237 -8.81 0.82 -12.26
C GLN A 237 -9.60 -0.47 -12.03
N LYS A 238 -9.94 -0.72 -10.77
CA LYS A 238 -10.72 -1.88 -10.33
C LYS A 238 -12.15 -1.97 -10.89
N ASP A 239 -12.65 -0.87 -11.43
CA ASP A 239 -13.99 -0.75 -12.03
C ASP A 239 -13.94 -0.85 -13.56
N ARG A 240 -12.83 -1.36 -14.12
CA ARG A 240 -12.56 -1.51 -15.56
C ARG A 240 -12.31 -0.17 -16.29
N ASN A 241 -12.27 0.96 -15.60
CA ASN A 241 -11.93 2.23 -16.23
C ASN A 241 -10.42 2.38 -16.43
N VAL A 242 -10.02 2.97 -17.57
CA VAL A 242 -8.65 3.44 -17.82
C VAL A 242 -8.70 4.96 -17.86
N VAL A 243 -8.02 5.63 -16.93
CA VAL A 243 -8.19 7.07 -16.69
C VAL A 243 -6.84 7.78 -16.67
N ILE A 244 -6.76 8.91 -17.39
CA ILE A 244 -5.64 9.85 -17.31
C ILE A 244 -5.94 10.86 -16.20
N TYR A 245 -5.02 11.00 -15.25
CA TYR A 245 -5.02 12.07 -14.25
C TYR A 245 -3.93 13.08 -14.56
N GLY A 246 -4.16 14.34 -14.23
CA GLY A 246 -3.20 15.43 -14.46
C GLY A 246 -3.05 16.36 -13.26
N SER A 247 -2.13 17.31 -13.38
CA SER A 247 -1.84 18.32 -12.35
C SER A 247 -3.08 19.15 -11.99
N ALA A 248 -3.49 19.11 -10.72
CA ALA A 248 -4.46 20.07 -10.17
C ALA A 248 -3.75 21.39 -9.86
N LEU A 249 -4.15 22.48 -10.54
CA LEU A 249 -3.49 23.78 -10.44
C LEU A 249 -3.86 24.60 -9.18
N TRP A 250 -4.94 24.24 -8.47
CA TRP A 250 -5.34 24.88 -7.20
C TRP A 250 -6.36 24.00 -6.42
N ALA A 251 -6.42 24.15 -5.08
CA ALA A 251 -7.41 23.49 -4.21
C ALA A 251 -7.98 24.45 -3.14
N THR A 252 -9.27 24.28 -2.81
CA THR A 252 -10.06 25.24 -2.00
C THR A 252 -9.72 25.31 -0.53
N ASN A 253 -8.96 24.33 0.00
CA ASN A 253 -8.68 24.17 1.44
C ASN A 253 -9.92 24.14 2.36
N THR A 254 -11.13 23.87 1.86
CA THR A 254 -12.38 23.85 2.66
C THR A 254 -12.64 22.52 3.36
N HIS A 255 -11.60 21.82 3.81
CA HIS A 255 -11.76 20.55 4.50
C HIS A 255 -12.33 20.78 5.91
N ILE A 256 -13.38 20.03 6.25
CA ILE A 256 -14.08 20.18 7.53
C ILE A 256 -13.35 19.36 8.60
N VAL A 257 -13.05 19.97 9.74
CA VAL A 257 -12.62 19.24 10.94
C VAL A 257 -13.84 18.52 11.51
N VAL A 258 -13.85 17.19 11.45
CA VAL A 258 -14.82 16.38 12.19
C VAL A 258 -14.31 16.22 13.63
N ASP A 259 -15.01 16.89 14.54
CA ASP A 259 -14.79 16.84 15.98
C ASP A 259 -15.04 15.40 16.48
N ALA A 260 -13.97 14.70 16.85
CA ALA A 260 -14.02 13.30 17.25
C ALA A 260 -14.41 13.18 18.73
N LYS A 261 -15.70 13.31 19.04
CA LYS A 261 -16.25 12.85 20.32
C LYS A 261 -16.69 11.38 20.24
N ASN A 262 -16.02 10.58 21.08
CA ASN A 262 -16.39 9.29 21.70
C ASN A 262 -16.18 7.93 20.98
N ILE A 263 -15.09 7.26 21.44
CA ILE A 263 -14.95 5.90 22.02
C ILE A 263 -15.22 4.64 21.15
N SER A 264 -14.22 3.74 21.03
CA SER A 264 -14.28 2.39 21.66
C SER A 264 -12.91 1.69 21.75
N THR A 265 -12.58 1.27 22.96
CA THR A 265 -11.34 0.70 23.49
C THR A 265 -10.80 -0.52 22.73
N PHE A 266 -9.51 -0.49 22.39
CA PHE A 266 -8.70 -1.66 22.00
C PHE A 266 -7.71 -1.94 23.14
N ILE A 267 -7.67 -3.17 23.66
CA ILE A 267 -6.69 -3.55 24.69
C ILE A 267 -5.61 -4.39 24.01
N SER A 268 -4.40 -3.82 23.90
CA SER A 268 -3.19 -4.55 23.51
C SER A 268 -2.29 -4.69 24.74
N VAL A 269 -1.75 -5.88 24.98
CA VAL A 269 -0.71 -6.08 25.98
C VAL A 269 0.64 -5.61 25.41
N ILE A 270 1.31 -4.71 26.14
CA ILE A 270 2.70 -4.28 25.91
C ILE A 270 3.63 -5.13 26.77
#